data_AF-Q83Z80-F1
#
_entry.id   AF-Q83Z80-F1
#
_cell.length_a   1.000
_cell.length_b   1.000
_cell.length_c   1.000
_cell.angle_alpha   90.00
_cell.angle_beta   90.00
_cell.angle_gamma   90.00
#
_symmetry.space_group_name_H-M   'P 1'
#
loop_
_entity.id
_entity.type
_entity.pdbx_description
1 polymer ?
#
loop_
_entity_poly.entity_id
_entity_poly.type
_entity_poly.pdbx_seq_one_letter_code
_entity_poly.pdbx_strand_id
1 'polypeptide(L)'
;MDKLLHDNNILTGLLWEPVSMSHLEPGAQAAFRGMVKANRRLVYKDAEGHLATGYCEKISTLYEPFAIYIKELFGDGIYFFHGDDNFTYLLIVNNGRIVSGTDCFIERSLFDELMRHPEQYEHLEITLLTEVQLSVVVEKCRAHQLSMKRRRRLIISSILAGGIIFLALLALALHFLVAG
;
A
#
# COMPACT_ATOMS: atom_id res chain seq x y z
N MET A 1 13.72 -1.68 11.29
CA MET A 1 12.53 -1.27 10.50
C MET A 1 11.47 -2.36 10.43
N ASP A 2 11.80 -3.57 9.98
CA ASP A 2 10.81 -4.62 9.68
C ASP A 2 9.82 -4.92 10.81
N LYS A 3 10.33 -5.20 12.03
CA LYS A 3 9.50 -5.41 13.22
C LYS A 3 8.54 -4.25 13.52
N LEU A 4 9.04 -3.01 13.44
CA LEU A 4 8.23 -1.81 13.69
C LEU A 4 7.07 -1.70 12.69
N LEU A 5 7.32 -1.95 11.41
CA LEU A 5 6.29 -1.87 10.37
C LEU A 5 5.29 -3.02 10.51
N HIS A 6 5.78 -4.24 10.71
CA HIS A 6 4.98 -5.44 10.92
C HIS A 6 4.00 -5.27 12.09
N ASP A 7 4.48 -4.82 13.25
CA ASP A 7 3.66 -4.61 14.46
C ASP A 7 2.54 -3.56 14.25
N ASN A 8 2.63 -2.75 13.20
CA ASN A 8 1.65 -1.73 12.82
C ASN A 8 0.80 -2.09 11.59
N ASN A 9 0.89 -3.33 11.10
CA ASN A 9 0.25 -3.79 9.86
C ASN A 9 0.67 -2.95 8.64
N ILE A 10 1.92 -2.52 8.58
CA ILE A 10 2.48 -1.78 7.46
C ILE A 10 3.36 -2.75 6.67
N LEU A 11 3.13 -2.84 5.37
CA LEU A 11 3.78 -3.80 4.49
C LEU A 11 4.79 -3.12 3.58
N THR A 12 5.98 -3.70 3.52
CA THR A 12 6.98 -3.53 2.46
C THR A 12 6.92 -4.74 1.52
N GLY A 13 7.73 -4.78 0.47
CA GLY A 13 7.82 -5.98 -0.38
C GLY A 13 6.67 -6.10 -1.38
N LEU A 14 6.00 -5.01 -1.72
CA LEU A 14 4.86 -5.03 -2.63
C LEU A 14 5.33 -5.08 -4.08
N LEU A 15 4.48 -5.62 -4.97
CA LEU A 15 4.80 -5.70 -6.38
C LEU A 15 4.24 -4.49 -7.11
N TRP A 16 5.09 -3.75 -7.82
CA TRP A 16 4.70 -2.51 -8.52
C TRP A 16 4.71 -2.71 -10.04
N GLU A 17 3.67 -2.23 -10.73
CA GLU A 17 3.65 -2.25 -12.20
C GLU A 17 4.65 -1.25 -12.76
N PRO A 18 5.48 -1.65 -13.74
CA PRO A 18 6.35 -0.70 -14.43
C PRO A 18 5.52 0.25 -15.30
N VAL A 19 6.11 1.39 -15.64
CA VAL A 19 5.50 2.41 -16.52
C VAL A 19 5.11 1.80 -17.86
N SER A 20 5.96 0.94 -18.41
CA SER A 20 5.65 0.17 -19.61
C SER A 20 6.06 -1.29 -19.45
N MET A 21 5.15 -2.17 -19.84
CA MET A 21 5.41 -3.62 -20.01
C MET A 21 5.79 -3.95 -21.46
N SER A 22 5.89 -2.94 -22.35
CA SER A 22 6.13 -3.15 -23.79
C SER A 22 7.46 -3.84 -24.11
N HIS A 23 8.44 -3.69 -23.21
CA HIS A 23 9.77 -4.29 -23.35
C HIS A 23 9.81 -5.76 -22.90
N LEU A 24 8.74 -6.26 -22.29
CA LEU A 24 8.64 -7.65 -21.86
C LEU A 24 8.02 -8.50 -22.97
N GLU A 25 8.60 -9.68 -23.20
CA GLU A 25 8.03 -10.72 -24.05
C GLU A 25 6.60 -11.08 -23.59
N PRO A 26 5.68 -11.45 -24.52
CA PRO A 26 4.30 -11.78 -24.18
C PRO A 26 4.16 -12.84 -23.07
N GLY A 27 5.08 -13.81 -23.03
CA GLY A 27 5.12 -14.83 -21.98
C GLY A 27 5.42 -14.25 -20.59
N ALA A 28 6.35 -13.29 -20.50
CA ALA A 28 6.69 -12.62 -19.24
C ALA A 28 5.53 -11.72 -18.76
N GLN A 29 4.84 -11.05 -19.69
CA GLN A 29 3.63 -10.29 -19.36
C GLN A 29 2.52 -11.19 -18.82
N ALA A 30 2.30 -12.35 -19.44
CA ALA A 30 1.31 -13.33 -18.99
C ALA A 30 1.68 -13.92 -17.62
N ALA A 31 2.95 -14.24 -17.38
CA ALA A 31 3.43 -14.73 -16.11
C ALA A 31 3.22 -13.71 -14.98
N PHE A 32 3.57 -12.45 -15.21
CA PHE A 32 3.33 -11.37 -14.24
C PHE A 32 1.84 -11.23 -13.91
N ARG A 33 0.97 -11.19 -14.93
CA ARG A 33 -0.49 -11.14 -14.73
C ARG A 33 -1.02 -12.34 -13.96
N GLY A 34 -0.46 -13.53 -14.20
CA GLY A 34 -0.77 -14.74 -13.45
C GLY A 34 -0.41 -14.63 -11.98
N MET A 35 0.79 -14.13 -11.68
CA MET A 35 1.31 -13.94 -10.33
C MET A 35 0.45 -12.97 -9.51
N VAL A 36 0.03 -11.84 -10.09
CA VAL A 36 -0.70 -10.81 -9.37
C VAL A 36 -2.22 -11.01 -9.33
N LYS A 37 -2.75 -12.04 -10.01
CA LYS A 37 -4.19 -12.25 -10.20
C LYS A 37 -4.98 -12.36 -8.89
N ALA A 38 -4.40 -13.00 -7.88
CA ALA A 38 -5.02 -13.19 -6.57
C ALA A 38 -4.71 -12.05 -5.59
N ASN A 39 -3.80 -11.13 -5.95
CA ASN A 39 -3.34 -10.08 -5.07
C ASN A 39 -4.34 -8.93 -5.03
N ARG A 40 -4.45 -8.28 -3.88
CA ARG A 40 -5.18 -7.04 -3.73
C ARG A 40 -4.49 -5.96 -4.55
N ARG A 41 -5.23 -5.35 -5.47
CA ARG A 41 -4.77 -4.21 -6.26
C ARG A 41 -4.77 -2.93 -5.43
N LEU A 42 -3.65 -2.21 -5.44
CA LEU A 42 -3.47 -0.88 -4.88
C LEU A 42 -3.38 0.11 -6.03
N VAL A 43 -4.22 1.15 -6.04
CA VAL A 43 -4.24 2.15 -7.11
C VAL A 43 -3.90 3.50 -6.50
N TYR A 44 -2.95 4.20 -7.10
CA TYR A 44 -2.52 5.54 -6.69
C TYR A 44 -2.26 6.41 -7.92
N LYS A 45 -2.01 7.71 -7.69
CA LYS A 45 -1.70 8.67 -8.76
C LYS A 45 -0.23 9.04 -8.76
N ASP A 46 0.34 9.13 -9.95
CA ASP A 46 1.66 9.71 -10.17
C ASP A 46 1.63 11.25 -10.14
N ALA A 47 2.78 11.88 -10.39
CA ALA A 47 2.92 13.34 -10.36
C ALA A 47 2.05 14.04 -11.42
N GLU A 48 1.76 13.39 -12.54
CA GLU A 48 0.92 13.89 -13.63
C GLU A 48 -0.57 13.57 -13.42
N GLY A 49 -0.90 12.80 -12.38
CA GLY A 49 -2.26 12.38 -12.06
C GLY A 49 -2.71 11.12 -12.78
N HIS A 50 -1.85 10.46 -13.55
CA HIS A 50 -2.14 9.16 -14.16
C HIS A 50 -2.16 8.06 -13.10
N LEU A 51 -2.95 7.03 -13.38
CA LEU A 51 -3.07 5.89 -12.47
C LEU A 51 -1.83 4.99 -12.55
N ALA A 52 -1.34 4.62 -11.38
CA ALA A 52 -0.31 3.61 -11.18
C ALA A 52 -0.85 2.51 -10.26
N THR A 53 -0.31 1.31 -10.42
CA THR A 53 -0.79 0.11 -9.71
C THR A 53 0.33 -0.55 -8.92
N GLY A 54 0.00 -1.00 -7.70
CA GLY A 54 0.75 -2.01 -6.98
C GLY A 54 -0.13 -3.20 -6.60
N TYR A 55 0.49 -4.25 -6.10
CA TYR A 55 -0.17 -5.48 -5.71
C TYR A 55 0.33 -5.96 -4.36
N CYS A 56 -0.62 -6.37 -3.53
CA CYS A 56 -0.41 -6.84 -2.18
C CYS A 56 -0.98 -8.24 -2.02
N GLU A 57 -0.16 -9.20 -1.57
CA GLU A 57 -0.62 -10.56 -1.29
C GLU A 57 -1.64 -10.61 -0.14
N LYS A 58 -1.52 -9.70 0.83
CA LYS A 58 -2.50 -9.56 1.91
C LYS A 58 -3.78 -8.91 1.37
N ILE A 59 -4.85 -9.70 1.31
CA ILE A 59 -6.18 -9.26 0.84
C ILE A 59 -6.82 -8.22 1.78
N SER A 60 -6.52 -8.29 3.08
CA SER A 60 -7.14 -7.43 4.08
C SER A 60 -6.74 -5.95 3.90
N THR A 61 -7.76 -5.08 3.90
CA THR A 61 -7.58 -3.61 3.86
C THR A 61 -7.03 -3.00 5.14
N LEU A 62 -6.79 -3.80 6.17
CA LEU A 62 -6.13 -3.37 7.40
C LEU A 62 -4.62 -3.20 7.22
N TYR A 63 -4.05 -3.79 6.17
CA TYR A 63 -2.63 -3.66 5.88
C TYR A 63 -2.38 -2.47 4.95
N GLU A 64 -1.48 -1.60 5.41
CA GLU A 64 -1.11 -0.34 4.77
C GLU A 64 0.17 -0.51 3.92
N PRO A 65 0.22 0.01 2.69
CA PRO A 65 1.39 -0.13 1.83
C PRO A 65 2.46 0.94 2.10
N PHE A 66 3.59 0.56 2.70
CA PHE A 66 4.66 1.47 3.12
C PHE A 66 5.12 2.44 2.03
N ALA A 67 5.41 1.92 0.84
CA ALA A 67 5.93 2.71 -0.26
C ALA A 67 4.99 3.85 -0.73
N ILE A 68 3.67 3.66 -0.63
CA ILE A 68 2.70 4.73 -0.96
C ILE A 68 2.81 5.87 0.04
N TYR A 69 2.94 5.55 1.33
CA TYR A 69 3.09 6.58 2.36
C TYR A 69 4.42 7.32 2.24
N ILE A 70 5.52 6.64 1.89
CA ILE A 70 6.80 7.31 1.60
C ILE A 70 6.63 8.30 0.45
N LYS A 71 6.06 7.86 -0.67
CA LYS A 71 5.75 8.74 -1.81
C LYS A 71 4.91 9.95 -1.37
N GLU A 72 3.85 9.75 -0.60
CA GLU A 72 2.92 10.82 -0.22
C GLU A 72 3.52 11.81 0.79
N LEU A 73 4.40 11.36 1.67
CA LEU A 73 4.98 12.18 2.74
C LEU A 73 6.27 12.87 2.32
N PHE A 74 7.08 12.21 1.50
CA PHE A 74 8.45 12.63 1.20
C PHE A 74 8.70 12.88 -0.30
N GLY A 75 7.84 12.37 -1.19
CA GLY A 75 7.94 12.61 -2.63
C GLY A 75 8.96 11.71 -3.32
N ASP A 76 9.53 12.21 -4.42
CA ASP A 76 10.49 11.49 -5.24
C ASP A 76 11.85 11.36 -4.54
N GLY A 77 12.51 10.22 -4.68
CA GLY A 77 13.76 9.93 -3.99
C GLY A 77 14.14 8.46 -4.02
N ILE A 78 15.40 8.18 -3.67
CA ILE A 78 15.90 6.84 -3.37
C ILE A 78 15.94 6.71 -1.85
N TYR A 79 15.02 5.93 -1.30
CA TYR A 79 14.89 5.71 0.14
C TYR A 79 15.49 4.37 0.52
N PHE A 80 16.29 4.37 1.58
CA PHE A 80 16.90 3.13 2.06
C PHE A 80 16.96 3.02 3.57
N PHE A 81 17.02 1.79 4.08
CA PHE A 81 17.24 1.51 5.50
C PHE A 81 18.21 0.33 5.63
N HIS A 82 19.31 0.52 6.35
CA HIS A 82 20.22 -0.57 6.67
C HIS A 82 19.65 -1.39 7.84
N GLY A 83 19.31 -2.65 7.57
CA GLY A 83 18.97 -3.62 8.60
C GLY A 83 20.22 -4.27 9.21
N ASP A 84 19.98 -5.07 10.25
CA ASP A 84 21.05 -5.70 11.03
C ASP A 84 21.74 -6.85 10.27
N ASP A 85 21.03 -7.52 9.35
CA ASP A 85 21.47 -8.77 8.70
C ASP A 85 22.23 -8.58 7.38
N ASN A 86 22.99 -7.49 7.20
CA ASN A 86 23.61 -7.11 5.92
C ASN A 86 22.63 -6.90 4.75
N PHE A 87 21.34 -6.78 5.04
CA PHE A 87 20.34 -6.38 4.06
C PHE A 87 20.03 -4.88 4.18
N THR A 88 19.78 -4.26 3.04
CA THR A 88 19.33 -2.88 2.91
C THR A 88 17.96 -2.91 2.26
N TYR A 89 16.97 -2.29 2.92
CA TYR A 89 15.72 -1.99 2.25
C TYR A 89 15.96 -0.90 1.21
N LEU A 90 15.41 -1.06 0.01
CA LEU A 90 15.49 -0.12 -1.09
C LEU A 90 14.09 0.20 -1.62
N LEU A 91 13.82 1.48 -1.78
CA LEU A 91 12.61 1.99 -2.43
C LEU A 91 12.99 3.18 -3.32
N ILE A 92 12.57 3.16 -4.58
CA ILE A 92 12.74 4.30 -5.48
C ILE A 92 11.38 4.83 -5.87
N VAL A 93 11.20 6.15 -5.69
CA VAL A 93 10.04 6.90 -6.13
C VAL A 93 10.51 7.93 -7.17
N ASN A 94 9.98 7.85 -8.39
CA ASN A 94 10.35 8.75 -9.49
C ASN A 94 9.10 9.24 -10.22
N ASN A 95 8.96 10.55 -10.40
CA ASN A 95 7.78 11.20 -10.99
C ASN A 95 6.47 10.77 -10.31
N GLY A 96 6.49 10.61 -8.99
CA GLY A 96 5.38 10.12 -8.21
C GLY A 96 5.03 8.65 -8.48
N ARG A 97 5.90 7.86 -9.11
CA ARG A 97 5.72 6.42 -9.30
C ARG A 97 6.72 5.63 -8.47
N ILE A 98 6.22 4.61 -7.79
CA ILE A 98 7.07 3.60 -7.16
C ILE A 98 7.64 2.73 -8.27
N VAL A 99 8.96 2.67 -8.34
CA VAL A 99 9.67 1.95 -9.40
C VAL A 99 9.53 0.44 -9.19
N SER A 100 9.15 -0.28 -10.25
CA SER A 100 9.04 -1.73 -10.24
C SER A 100 10.37 -2.41 -9.92
N GLY A 101 10.34 -3.48 -9.11
CA GLY A 101 11.54 -4.14 -8.61
C GLY A 101 12.17 -3.47 -7.38
N THR A 102 11.65 -2.32 -6.94
CA THR A 102 11.99 -1.68 -5.66
C THR A 102 10.91 -1.98 -4.61
N ASP A 103 10.99 -1.38 -3.42
CA ASP A 103 10.22 -1.78 -2.23
C ASP A 103 10.60 -3.18 -1.75
N CYS A 104 11.89 -3.44 -1.60
CA CYS A 104 12.39 -4.77 -1.25
C CYS A 104 13.66 -4.69 -0.39
N PHE A 105 14.03 -5.80 0.23
CA PHE A 105 15.31 -5.94 0.91
C PHE A 105 16.30 -6.59 -0.05
N ILE A 106 17.47 -5.97 -0.21
CA ILE A 106 18.57 -6.44 -1.04
C ILE A 106 19.85 -6.55 -0.22
N GLU A 107 20.81 -7.35 -0.66
CA GLU A 107 22.12 -7.40 0.00
C GLU A 107 22.80 -6.02 -0.03
N ARG A 108 23.48 -5.66 1.07
CA ARG A 108 24.16 -4.36 1.19
C ARG A 108 25.23 -4.16 0.12
N SER A 109 25.95 -5.21 -0.26
CA SER A 109 26.91 -5.18 -1.36
C SER A 109 26.26 -4.79 -2.70
N LEU A 110 25.08 -5.33 -2.99
CA LEU A 110 24.31 -4.99 -4.18
C LEU A 110 23.81 -3.55 -4.12
N PHE A 111 23.33 -3.11 -2.95
CA PHE A 111 22.95 -1.71 -2.74
C PHE A 111 24.12 -0.76 -3.00
N ASP A 112 25.29 -1.03 -2.39
CA ASP A 112 26.47 -0.19 -2.53
C ASP A 112 26.92 -0.10 -4.00
N GLU A 113 26.80 -1.20 -4.76
CA GLU A 113 27.09 -1.21 -6.20
C GLU A 113 26.08 -0.39 -7.01
N LEU A 114 24.78 -0.55 -6.74
CA LEU A 114 23.72 0.25 -7.38
C LEU A 114 23.91 1.75 -7.13
N MET A 115 24.38 2.14 -5.93
CA MET A 115 24.60 3.54 -5.58
C MET A 115 25.87 4.15 -6.23
N ARG A 116 26.80 3.35 -6.77
CA ARG A 116 27.96 3.86 -7.50
C ARG A 116 27.61 4.39 -8.89
N HIS A 117 26.58 3.82 -9.51
CA HIS A 117 26.15 4.14 -10.87
C HIS A 117 24.63 4.29 -10.96
N PRO A 118 24.04 5.31 -10.32
CA PRO A 118 22.59 5.45 -10.29
C PRO A 118 22.00 5.99 -11.61
N GLU A 119 22.70 5.89 -12.76
CA GLU A 119 22.47 6.58 -14.06
C GLU A 119 21.02 7.09 -14.31
N GLN A 120 20.02 6.21 -14.27
CA GLN A 120 18.62 6.55 -14.56
C GLN A 120 17.92 7.43 -13.48
N TYR A 121 18.52 7.53 -12.30
CA TYR A 121 17.98 8.13 -11.08
C TYR A 121 18.97 9.11 -10.43
N GLU A 122 19.98 9.58 -11.15
CA GLU A 122 20.97 10.55 -10.65
C GLU A 122 20.35 11.85 -10.13
N HIS A 123 19.18 12.23 -10.66
CA HIS A 123 18.44 13.42 -10.22
C HIS A 123 17.70 13.24 -8.90
N LEU A 124 17.60 12.01 -8.37
CA LEU A 124 16.87 11.71 -7.14
C LEU A 124 17.78 11.86 -5.92
N GLU A 125 17.23 12.45 -4.85
CA GLU A 125 17.91 12.53 -3.56
C GLU A 125 17.95 11.14 -2.91
N ILE A 126 19.14 10.77 -2.41
CA ILE A 126 19.35 9.51 -1.68
C ILE A 126 19.14 9.77 -0.19
N THR A 127 18.09 9.19 0.38
CA THR A 127 17.62 9.46 1.74
C THR A 127 17.65 8.20 2.61
N LEU A 128 18.44 8.25 3.69
CA LEU A 128 18.36 7.23 4.75
C LEU A 128 17.07 7.42 5.54
N LEU A 129 16.26 6.37 5.62
CA LEU A 129 15.05 6.32 6.43
C LEU A 129 15.40 6.24 7.92
N THR A 130 15.35 7.38 8.58
CA THR A 130 15.58 7.50 10.02
C THR A 130 14.39 7.00 10.83
N GLU A 131 14.59 6.72 12.12
CA GLU A 131 13.49 6.38 13.04
C GLU A 131 12.41 7.47 13.08
N VAL A 132 12.80 8.74 12.95
CA VAL A 132 11.86 9.86 12.90
C VAL A 132 10.95 9.74 11.68
N GLN A 133 11.51 9.52 10.48
CA GLN A 133 10.69 9.34 9.27
C GLN A 133 9.79 8.11 9.36
N LEU A 134 10.31 7.00 9.88
CA LEU A 134 9.52 5.78 10.09
C LEU A 134 8.35 6.02 11.07
N SER A 135 8.58 6.80 12.14
CA SER A 135 7.53 7.14 13.10
C SER A 135 6.41 7.96 12.47
N VAL A 136 6.73 8.94 11.61
CA VAL A 136 5.75 9.75 10.87
C VAL A 136 4.90 8.88 9.95
N VAL A 137 5.52 7.93 9.24
CA VAL A 137 4.78 6.96 8.41
C VAL A 137 3.84 6.12 9.27
N VAL A 138 4.32 5.58 10.39
CA VAL A 138 3.51 4.77 11.32
C VAL A 138 2.31 5.56 11.84
N GLU A 139 2.51 6.81 12.24
CA GLU A 139 1.44 7.68 12.72
C GLU A 139 0.38 7.93 11.63
N LYS A 140 0.82 8.20 10.40
CA LYS A 140 -0.08 8.43 9.27
C LYS A 140 -0.91 7.18 8.95
N CYS A 141 -0.27 6.01 8.91
CA CYS A 141 -0.92 4.71 8.74
C CYS A 141 -1.95 4.45 9.85
N ARG A 142 -1.56 4.65 11.12
CA ARG A 142 -2.47 4.47 12.28
C ARG A 142 -3.69 5.38 12.17
N ALA A 143 -3.49 6.65 11.81
CA ALA A 143 -4.60 7.59 11.62
C ALA A 143 -5.55 7.14 10.51
N HIS A 144 -5.02 6.65 9.38
CA HIS A 144 -5.83 6.11 8.29
C HIS A 144 -6.63 4.88 8.72
N GLN A 145 -5.97 3.89 9.33
CA GLN A 145 -6.60 2.68 9.85
C GLN A 145 -7.72 2.99 10.86
N LEU A 146 -7.49 3.97 11.75
CA LEU A 146 -8.51 4.42 12.71
C LEU A 146 -9.71 5.04 12.02
N SER A 147 -9.50 5.88 11.01
CA SER A 147 -10.57 6.46 10.18
C SER A 147 -11.40 5.36 9.50
N MET A 148 -10.73 4.37 8.91
CA MET A 148 -11.37 3.23 8.26
C MET A 148 -12.19 2.39 9.24
N LYS A 149 -11.64 2.10 10.43
CA LYS A 149 -12.35 1.39 11.51
C LYS A 149 -13.60 2.16 11.97
N ARG A 150 -13.50 3.48 12.14
CA ARG A 150 -14.64 4.34 12.51
C ARG A 150 -15.72 4.30 11.44
N ARG A 151 -15.36 4.48 10.17
CA ARG A 151 -16.30 4.41 9.04
C ARG A 151 -17.01 3.05 8.97
N ARG A 152 -16.27 1.96 9.13
CA ARG A 152 -16.87 0.61 9.15
C ARG A 152 -17.88 0.43 10.28
N ARG A 153 -17.56 0.91 11.49
CA ARG A 153 -18.50 0.86 12.62
C ARG A 153 -19.77 1.65 12.32
N LEU A 154 -19.66 2.86 11.76
CA LEU A 154 -20.82 3.66 11.39
C LEU A 154 -21.72 2.93 10.38
N ILE A 155 -21.14 2.35 9.33
CA ILE A 155 -21.92 1.58 8.33
C ILE A 155 -22.65 0.41 8.99
N ILE A 156 -21.96 -0.38 9.82
CA ILE A 156 -22.57 -1.53 10.50
C ILE A 156 -23.69 -1.08 11.43
N SER A 157 -23.48 -0.02 12.22
CA SER A 157 -24.50 0.55 13.11
C SER A 157 -25.72 1.04 12.34
N SER A 158 -25.53 1.70 11.19
CA SER A 158 -26.63 2.16 10.34
C SER A 158 -27.44 1.00 9.76
N ILE A 159 -26.77 -0.08 9.31
CA ILE A 159 -27.45 -1.27 8.78
C ILE A 159 -28.28 -1.95 9.88
N LEU A 160 -27.71 -2.10 11.09
CA LEU A 160 -28.42 -2.70 12.22
C LEU A 160 -29.64 -1.88 12.63
N ALA A 161 -29.48 -0.56 12.77
CA ALA A 161 -30.59 0.32 13.13
C ALA A 161 -31.70 0.29 12.06
N GLY A 162 -31.33 0.36 10.77
CA GLY A 162 -32.27 0.25 9.66
C GLY A 162 -33.01 -1.08 9.65
N GLY A 163 -32.30 -2.19 9.91
CA GLY A 163 -32.89 -3.52 10.01
C GLY A 163 -33.90 -3.63 11.16
N ILE A 164 -33.59 -3.07 12.33
CA ILE A 164 -34.51 -3.04 13.48
C ILE A 164 -35.78 -2.25 13.14
N ILE A 165 -35.63 -1.06 12.54
CA ILE A 165 -36.77 -0.22 12.14
C ILE A 165 -37.63 -0.96 11.12
N PHE A 166 -37.02 -1.60 10.12
CA PHE A 166 -37.74 -2.35 9.10
C PHE A 166 -38.55 -3.51 9.71
N LEU A 167 -37.94 -4.28 10.62
CA LEU A 167 -38.62 -5.38 11.31
C LEU A 167 -39.78 -4.88 12.17
N ALA A 168 -39.62 -3.75 12.86
CA ALA A 168 -40.68 -3.15 13.66
C ALA A 168 -41.86 -2.70 12.79
N LEU A 169 -41.59 -2.06 11.64
CA LEU A 169 -42.64 -1.66 10.69
C LEU A 169 -43.36 -2.87 10.09
N LEU A 170 -42.61 -3.94 9.76
CA LEU A 170 -43.20 -5.17 9.25
C LEU A 170 -44.11 -5.84 10.29
N ALA A 171 -43.66 -5.93 11.54
CA ALA A 171 -44.46 -6.46 12.63
C ALA A 171 -45.74 -5.64 12.86
N LEU A 172 -45.64 -4.31 12.78
CA LEU A 172 -46.78 -3.41 12.88
C LEU A 172 -47.78 -3.65 11.73
N ALA A 173 -47.29 -3.74 10.48
CA ALA A 173 -48.14 -3.99 9.32
C ALA A 173 -48.85 -5.35 9.41
N LEU A 174 -48.14 -6.40 9.83
CA LEU A 174 -48.71 -7.73 10.08
C LEU A 174 -49.77 -7.69 11.17
N HIS A 175 -49.53 -6.95 12.27
CA HIS A 175 -50.52 -6.79 13.33
C HIS A 175 -51.81 -6.16 12.79
N PHE A 176 -51.72 -5.10 11.97
CA PHE A 176 -52.90 -4.49 11.37
C PHE A 176 -53.62 -5.39 10.35
N LEU A 177 -52.88 -6.24 9.62
CA LEU A 177 -53.46 -7.19 8.65
C LEU A 177 -54.16 -8.38 9.32
N VAL A 178 -53.72 -8.80 10.51
CA VAL A 178 -54.28 -9.96 11.23
C VAL A 178 -55.36 -9.55 12.23
N ALA A 179 -55.26 -8.35 12.81
CA ALA A 179 -56.20 -7.84 13.81
C ALA A 179 -57.32 -6.96 13.22
N GLY A 180 -57.29 -6.68 11.91
CA GLY A 180 -58.37 -6.02 11.16
C GLY A 180 -59.17 -7.02 10.34
#